data_AF-A0A838K6H3-F1
#
_entry.id   AF-A0A838K6H3-F1
#
_cell.length_a   1.000
_cell.length_b   1.000
_cell.length_c   1.000
_cell.angle_alpha   90.00
_cell.angle_beta   90.00
_cell.angle_gamma   90.00
#
_symmetry.space_group_name_H-M   'P 1'
#
loop_
_entity.id
_entity.type
_entity.pdbx_description
1 polymer ?
#
loop_
_entity_poly.entity_id
_entity_poly.type
_entity_poly.pdbx_seq_one_letter_code
_entity_poly.pdbx_strand_id
1 'polypeptide(L)'
;MLVAYAFDDLALSRVEAFVEPGNVRSLRLAARAGLRREGIVRGRKERRGRRVDDVLVARLVTDPEPASADGFRAVLNAGLPLKRVIAQGLLRDPAGHVLLCQLTYKNDWDLPGGVVEPLESPRECVVREVAEELGIEVTAGELITVDWLPPWAGWDDACLLMFDLGVVPADTVSSMRLEPREIAAVHWADPQLVRARCRPQVADRLELVAAGGPVPHFLHSGRSPR
;
A
#
# COMPACT_ATOMS: atom_id res chain seq x y z
N MET A 1 -0.44 31.92 -23.70
CA MET A 1 -1.38 31.10 -22.88
C MET A 1 -1.36 31.66 -21.45
N LEU A 2 -2.48 31.70 -20.71
CA LEU A 2 -2.57 32.35 -19.39
C LEU A 2 -1.46 31.94 -18.39
N VAL A 3 -1.04 30.67 -18.41
CA VAL A 3 0.03 30.15 -17.54
C VAL A 3 1.40 30.74 -17.89
N ALA A 4 1.73 30.87 -19.19
CA ALA A 4 2.98 31.48 -19.63
C ALA A 4 3.03 32.96 -19.21
N TYR A 5 1.94 33.70 -19.44
CA TYR A 5 1.82 35.09 -19.00
C TYR A 5 2.01 35.26 -17.48
N ALA A 6 1.48 34.33 -16.68
CA ALA A 6 1.65 34.34 -15.24
C ALA A 6 3.13 34.21 -14.81
N PHE A 7 3.93 33.43 -15.53
CA PHE A 7 5.34 33.24 -15.21
C PHE A 7 6.22 34.33 -15.84
N ASP A 8 6.03 34.60 -17.12
CA ASP A 8 6.91 35.45 -17.93
C ASP A 8 6.67 36.94 -17.65
N ASP A 9 5.40 37.36 -17.53
CA ASP A 9 5.02 38.77 -17.42
C ASP A 9 4.69 39.17 -15.98
N LEU A 10 4.05 38.29 -15.21
CA LEU A 10 3.68 38.57 -13.81
C LEU A 10 4.73 38.08 -12.79
N ALA A 11 5.78 37.38 -13.24
CA ALA A 11 6.83 36.81 -12.39
C ALA A 11 6.29 35.95 -11.22
N LEU A 12 5.15 35.29 -11.41
CA LEU A 12 4.62 34.36 -10.42
C LEU A 12 5.47 33.09 -10.40
N SER A 13 5.65 32.49 -9.22
CA SER A 13 6.37 31.21 -9.08
C SER A 13 5.47 30.00 -9.28
N ARG A 14 4.14 30.20 -9.21
CA ARG A 14 3.14 29.13 -9.18
C ARG A 14 1.82 29.59 -9.76
N VAL A 15 1.22 28.71 -10.56
CA VAL A 15 -0.18 28.80 -10.97
C VAL A 15 -0.92 27.59 -10.44
N GLU A 16 -2.00 27.82 -9.70
CA GLU A 16 -2.86 26.77 -9.17
C GLU A 16 -4.30 26.92 -9.62
N ALA A 17 -4.99 25.79 -9.69
CA ALA A 17 -6.41 25.72 -9.97
C ALA A 17 -7.08 24.67 -9.09
N PHE A 18 -8.35 24.88 -8.82
CA PHE A 18 -9.18 24.02 -7.99
C PHE A 18 -10.33 23.51 -8.82
N VAL A 19 -10.35 22.20 -9.05
CA VAL A 19 -11.25 21.56 -10.00
C VAL A 19 -12.11 20.54 -9.28
N GLU A 20 -13.43 20.57 -9.48
CA GLU A 20 -14.34 19.56 -8.90
C GLU A 20 -13.90 18.14 -9.31
N PRO A 21 -13.79 17.16 -8.39
CA PRO A 21 -13.24 15.84 -8.69
C PRO A 21 -13.89 15.11 -9.88
N GLY A 22 -15.20 15.28 -10.07
CA GLY A 22 -15.94 14.68 -11.19
C GLY A 22 -15.77 15.40 -12.53
N ASN A 23 -15.15 16.58 -12.56
CA ASN A 23 -14.99 17.37 -13.77
C ASN A 23 -13.73 16.93 -14.56
N VAL A 24 -13.84 15.75 -15.16
CA VAL A 24 -12.78 15.13 -15.96
C VAL A 24 -12.30 16.02 -17.10
N ARG A 25 -13.20 16.83 -17.71
CA ARG A 25 -12.83 17.74 -18.80
C ARG A 25 -11.89 18.84 -18.34
N SER A 26 -12.20 19.51 -17.23
CA SER A 26 -11.33 20.56 -16.67
C SER A 26 -10.01 20.00 -16.14
N LEU A 27 -10.02 18.80 -15.54
CA LEU A 27 -8.79 18.12 -15.11
C LEU A 27 -7.87 17.82 -16.30
N ARG A 28 -8.42 17.32 -17.42
CA ARG A 28 -7.65 17.08 -18.65
C ARG A 28 -7.10 18.38 -19.26
N LEU A 29 -7.87 19.46 -19.23
CA LEU A 29 -7.41 20.76 -19.69
C LEU A 29 -6.24 21.28 -18.84
N ALA A 30 -6.35 21.19 -17.51
CA ALA A 30 -5.29 21.57 -16.59
C ALA A 30 -4.00 20.74 -16.82
N ALA A 31 -4.14 19.43 -16.99
CA ALA A 31 -3.03 18.54 -17.32
C ALA A 31 -2.32 18.95 -18.63
N ARG A 32 -3.08 19.29 -19.69
CA ARG A 32 -2.50 19.79 -20.97
C ARG A 32 -1.76 21.11 -20.82
N ALA A 33 -2.14 21.94 -19.85
CA ALA A 33 -1.44 23.19 -19.53
C ALA A 33 -0.20 22.97 -18.62
N GLY A 34 0.09 21.71 -18.24
CA GLY A 34 1.22 21.34 -17.39
C GLY A 34 0.93 21.34 -15.90
N LEU A 35 -0.34 21.54 -15.48
CA LEU A 35 -0.70 21.49 -14.07
C LEU A 35 -0.78 20.03 -13.61
N ARG A 36 -0.10 19.72 -12.52
CA ARG A 36 -0.03 18.41 -11.88
C ARG A 36 -1.00 18.34 -10.71
N ARG A 37 -1.59 17.18 -10.46
CA ARG A 37 -2.44 16.94 -9.30
C ARG A 37 -1.57 16.88 -8.03
N GLU A 38 -1.95 17.64 -7.01
CA GLU A 38 -1.25 17.66 -5.71
C GLU A 38 -2.10 17.09 -4.56
N GLY A 39 -3.43 17.05 -4.70
CA GLY A 39 -4.29 16.45 -3.68
C GLY A 39 -5.76 16.82 -3.78
N ILE A 40 -6.52 16.42 -2.77
CA ILE A 40 -7.94 16.79 -2.59
C ILE A 40 -8.02 17.76 -1.41
N VAL A 41 -8.51 18.97 -1.67
CA VAL A 41 -8.85 19.95 -0.63
C VAL A 41 -10.29 19.69 -0.22
N ARG A 42 -10.46 18.94 0.87
CA ARG A 42 -11.77 18.54 1.38
C ARG A 42 -12.58 19.75 1.84
N GLY A 43 -13.85 19.79 1.43
CA GLY A 43 -14.79 20.83 1.79
C GLY A 43 -14.34 22.25 1.47
N ARG A 44 -13.57 22.50 0.41
CA ARG A 44 -13.02 23.85 0.10
C ARG A 44 -14.08 24.94 -0.01
N LYS A 45 -15.19 24.67 -0.69
CA LYS A 45 -16.22 25.67 -1.00
C LYS A 45 -17.62 25.14 -0.71
N GLU A 46 -18.57 26.05 -0.51
CA GLU A 46 -19.97 25.70 -0.41
C GLU A 46 -20.65 25.78 -1.78
N ARG A 47 -21.46 24.77 -2.11
CA ARG A 47 -22.29 24.75 -3.31
C ARG A 47 -23.65 24.18 -2.96
N ARG A 48 -24.71 24.98 -3.12
CA ARG A 48 -26.09 24.60 -2.80
C ARG A 48 -26.23 24.06 -1.37
N GLY A 49 -25.66 24.77 -0.38
CA GLY A 49 -25.74 24.39 1.03
C GLY A 49 -24.89 23.19 1.45
N ARG A 50 -24.04 22.65 0.56
CA ARG A 50 -23.12 21.54 0.88
C ARG A 50 -21.67 21.97 0.64
N ARG A 51 -20.78 21.64 1.58
CA ARG A 51 -19.33 21.74 1.36
C ARG A 51 -18.90 20.68 0.35
N VAL A 52 -18.18 21.10 -0.68
CA VAL A 52 -17.67 20.23 -1.75
C VAL A 52 -16.15 20.25 -1.80
N ASP A 53 -15.58 19.12 -2.19
CA ASP A 53 -14.16 18.94 -2.36
C ASP A 53 -13.70 19.52 -3.71
N ASP A 54 -12.45 19.96 -3.78
CA ASP A 54 -11.77 20.31 -5.03
C ASP A 54 -10.45 19.53 -5.12
N VAL A 55 -10.09 19.12 -6.33
CA VAL A 55 -8.74 18.67 -6.67
C VAL A 55 -7.87 19.91 -6.86
N LEU A 56 -6.80 20.01 -6.08
CA LEU A 56 -5.75 21.00 -6.29
C LEU A 56 -4.85 20.49 -7.41
N VAL A 57 -4.73 21.30 -8.46
CA VAL A 57 -3.75 21.13 -9.52
C VAL A 57 -2.89 22.37 -9.63
N ALA A 58 -1.59 22.21 -9.87
CA ALA A 58 -0.70 23.35 -9.98
C ALA A 58 0.49 23.09 -10.90
N ARG A 59 1.08 24.18 -11.38
CA ARG A 59 2.34 24.20 -12.11
C ARG A 59 3.26 25.23 -11.47
N LEU A 60 4.52 24.85 -11.29
CA LEU A 60 5.58 25.74 -10.84
C LEU A 60 6.34 26.32 -12.04
N VAL A 61 6.94 27.50 -11.88
CA VAL A 61 7.81 28.09 -12.91
C VAL A 61 9.04 27.21 -13.22
N THR A 62 9.45 26.38 -12.25
CA THR A 62 10.57 25.43 -12.39
C THR A 62 10.17 24.10 -13.01
N ASP A 63 8.89 23.87 -13.30
CA ASP A 63 8.45 22.63 -13.93
C ASP A 63 8.87 22.57 -15.40
N PRO A 64 9.26 21.38 -15.91
CA PRO A 64 9.54 21.21 -17.33
C PRO A 64 8.37 21.64 -18.21
N GLU A 65 8.69 22.09 -19.42
CA GLU A 65 7.69 22.52 -20.38
C GLU A 65 6.68 21.40 -20.68
N PRO A 66 5.36 21.66 -20.76
CA PRO A 66 4.35 20.60 -20.83
C PRO A 66 4.44 19.78 -22.12
N ALA A 67 4.94 20.38 -23.20
CA ALA A 67 5.17 19.71 -24.47
C ALA A 67 6.47 18.88 -24.49
N SER A 68 7.33 19.00 -23.48
CA SER A 68 8.54 18.18 -23.35
C SER A 68 8.21 16.77 -22.85
N ALA A 69 9.12 15.83 -23.10
CA ALA A 69 8.99 14.47 -22.60
C ALA A 69 8.93 14.41 -21.06
N ASP A 70 9.72 15.24 -20.37
CA ASP A 70 9.75 15.30 -18.91
C ASP A 70 8.49 15.96 -18.33
N GLY A 71 7.98 17.00 -18.99
CA GLY A 71 6.69 17.61 -18.64
C GLY A 71 5.55 16.62 -18.78
N PHE A 72 5.50 15.87 -19.88
CA PHE A 72 4.51 14.80 -20.09
C PHE A 72 4.60 13.73 -19.00
N ARG A 73 5.80 13.22 -18.69
CA ARG A 73 6.01 12.21 -17.64
C ARG A 73 5.58 12.70 -16.27
N ALA A 74 5.91 13.94 -15.92
CA ALA A 74 5.60 14.50 -14.61
C ALA A 74 4.09 14.71 -14.41
N VAL A 75 3.38 15.19 -15.44
CA VAL A 75 1.91 15.30 -15.42
C VAL A 75 1.26 13.93 -15.36
N LEU A 76 1.73 12.96 -16.15
CA LEU A 76 1.23 11.60 -16.13
C LEU A 76 1.41 10.98 -14.74
N ASN A 77 2.63 11.01 -14.19
CA ASN A 77 2.96 10.43 -12.89
C ASN A 77 2.08 10.98 -11.77
N ALA A 78 1.85 12.30 -11.73
CA ALA A 78 0.98 12.93 -10.73
C ALA A 78 -0.50 12.52 -10.86
N GLY A 79 -0.92 12.06 -12.05
CA GLY A 79 -2.29 11.64 -12.33
C GLY A 79 -2.54 10.13 -12.19
N LEU A 80 -1.48 9.31 -12.15
CA LEU A 80 -1.63 7.86 -12.06
C LEU A 80 -2.19 7.44 -10.70
N PRO A 81 -3.08 6.42 -10.65
CA PRO A 81 -3.54 5.87 -9.39
C PRO A 81 -2.38 5.27 -8.59
N LEU A 82 -2.24 5.68 -7.34
CA LEU A 82 -1.42 4.98 -6.37
C LEU A 82 -2.28 3.92 -5.67
N LYS A 83 -1.70 2.74 -5.47
CA LYS A 83 -2.31 1.67 -4.69
C LYS A 83 -1.55 1.54 -3.39
N ARG A 84 -2.26 1.31 -2.30
CA ARG A 84 -1.63 0.90 -1.05
C ARG A 84 -1.03 -0.49 -1.28
N VAL A 85 0.20 -0.68 -0.86
CA VAL A 85 0.89 -1.96 -0.94
C VAL A 85 1.15 -2.45 0.48
N ILE A 86 0.91 -3.72 0.72
CA ILE A 86 1.18 -4.40 1.99
C ILE A 86 2.21 -5.47 1.70
N ALA A 87 3.21 -5.64 2.56
CA ALA A 87 4.15 -6.75 2.51
C ALA A 87 3.99 -7.61 3.76
N GLN A 88 3.92 -8.93 3.59
CA GLN A 88 3.83 -9.89 4.69
C GLN A 88 4.88 -10.99 4.57
N GLY A 89 5.27 -11.54 5.71
CA GLY A 89 6.26 -12.61 5.81
C GLY A 89 5.65 -13.95 6.18
N LEU A 90 5.93 -14.99 5.40
CA LEU A 90 5.65 -16.38 5.77
C LEU A 90 6.89 -16.98 6.43
N LEU A 91 6.92 -16.98 7.76
CA LEU A 91 7.95 -17.65 8.55
C LEU A 91 7.40 -18.98 9.10
N ARG A 92 8.19 -20.05 9.01
CA ARG A 92 7.77 -21.40 9.42
C ARG A 92 8.71 -22.01 10.45
N ASP A 93 8.18 -22.94 11.25
CA ASP A 93 9.00 -23.83 12.08
C ASP A 93 9.30 -25.15 11.33
N PRO A 94 10.15 -26.06 11.87
CA PRO A 94 10.46 -27.33 11.22
C PRO A 94 9.27 -28.30 11.11
N ALA A 95 8.21 -28.07 11.88
CA ALA A 95 6.95 -28.84 11.79
C ALA A 95 6.00 -28.28 10.71
N GLY A 96 6.37 -27.16 10.07
CA GLY A 96 5.57 -26.50 9.05
C GLY A 96 4.49 -25.58 9.60
N HIS A 97 4.48 -25.29 10.90
CA HIS A 97 3.61 -24.29 11.49
C HIS A 97 4.02 -22.89 11.04
N VAL A 98 3.05 -22.00 10.94
CA VAL A 98 3.26 -20.61 10.50
C VAL A 98 3.35 -19.70 11.72
N LEU A 99 4.29 -18.76 11.72
CA LEU A 99 4.34 -17.72 12.76
C LEU A 99 3.17 -16.75 12.57
N LEU A 100 2.33 -16.62 13.58
CA LEU A 100 1.27 -15.63 13.66
C LEU A 100 1.51 -14.64 14.79
N CYS A 101 1.18 -13.39 14.53
CA CYS A 101 1.25 -12.28 15.47
C CYS A 101 -0.15 -12.04 16.05
N GLN A 102 -0.27 -12.09 17.38
CA GLN A 102 -1.44 -11.62 18.11
C GLN A 102 -1.35 -10.10 18.25
N LEU A 103 -2.27 -9.39 17.62
CA LEU A 103 -2.24 -7.94 17.53
C LEU A 103 -2.97 -7.29 18.72
N THR A 104 -2.51 -6.12 19.14
CA THR A 104 -3.09 -5.37 20.28
C THR A 104 -4.39 -4.65 19.95
N TYR A 105 -4.61 -4.33 18.67
CA TYR A 105 -5.68 -3.45 18.19
C TYR A 105 -6.85 -4.18 17.51
N LYS A 106 -6.74 -5.49 17.27
CA LYS A 106 -7.82 -6.34 16.75
C LYS A 106 -7.74 -7.75 17.32
N ASN A 107 -8.87 -8.46 17.32
CA ASN A 107 -8.94 -9.82 17.85
C ASN A 107 -8.29 -10.86 16.92
N ASP A 108 -8.27 -10.58 15.62
CA ASP A 108 -7.71 -11.49 14.61
C ASP A 108 -6.18 -11.46 14.66
N TRP A 109 -5.56 -12.64 14.56
CA TRP A 109 -4.11 -12.75 14.36
C TRP A 109 -3.76 -12.62 12.88
N ASP A 110 -2.54 -12.19 12.60
CA ASP A 110 -2.05 -11.97 11.23
C ASP A 110 -0.59 -12.39 11.09
N LEU A 111 -0.10 -12.42 9.85
CA LEU A 111 1.32 -12.60 9.57
C LEU A 111 2.09 -11.32 9.91
N PRO A 112 3.39 -11.41 10.28
CA PRO A 112 4.22 -10.23 10.45
C PRO A 112 4.38 -9.47 9.13
N GLY A 113 4.53 -8.15 9.22
CA GLY A 113 4.59 -7.26 8.08
C GLY A 113 3.59 -6.11 8.14
N GLY A 114 3.71 -5.18 7.20
CA GLY A 114 3.01 -3.91 7.27
C GLY A 114 2.79 -3.25 5.92
N VAL A 115 2.53 -1.94 5.97
CA VAL A 115 2.31 -1.12 4.77
C VAL A 115 3.65 -0.68 4.22
N VAL A 116 3.84 -0.83 2.92
CA VAL A 116 5.05 -0.39 2.23
C VAL A 116 5.13 1.14 2.25
N GLU A 117 6.26 1.68 2.66
CA GLU A 117 6.49 3.12 2.72
C GLU A 117 6.68 3.74 1.32
N PRO A 118 6.49 5.06 1.18
CA PRO A 118 6.79 5.74 -0.07
C PRO A 118 8.24 5.51 -0.53
N LEU A 119 8.40 5.04 -1.77
CA LEU A 119 9.70 4.74 -2.39
C LEU A 119 10.44 3.53 -1.77
N GLU A 120 9.77 2.74 -0.94
CA GLU A 120 10.27 1.47 -0.42
C GLU A 120 9.81 0.31 -1.33
N SER A 121 10.68 -0.71 -1.51
CA SER A 121 10.23 -1.94 -2.18
C SER A 121 9.46 -2.85 -1.20
N PRO A 122 8.46 -3.63 -1.65
CA PRO A 122 7.75 -4.56 -0.76
C PRO A 122 8.65 -5.59 -0.07
N ARG A 123 9.79 -5.91 -0.70
CA ARG A 123 10.80 -6.82 -0.14
C ARG A 123 11.56 -6.19 1.03
N GLU A 124 11.94 -4.92 0.89
CA GLU A 124 12.57 -4.17 1.99
C GLU A 124 11.60 -3.95 3.13
N CYS A 125 10.33 -3.62 2.81
CA CYS A 125 9.26 -3.45 3.80
C CYS A 125 9.13 -4.67 4.71
N VAL A 126 8.95 -5.89 4.18
CA VAL A 126 8.78 -7.06 5.05
C VAL A 126 10.01 -7.34 5.93
N VAL A 127 11.22 -7.04 5.45
CA VAL A 127 12.44 -7.20 6.25
C VAL A 127 12.48 -6.17 7.38
N ARG A 128 12.19 -4.89 7.07
CA ARG A 128 12.09 -3.81 8.06
C ARG A 128 11.03 -4.12 9.12
N GLU A 129 9.82 -4.46 8.69
CA GLU A 129 8.70 -4.75 9.58
C GLU A 129 9.00 -5.92 10.51
N VAL A 130 9.59 -7.02 10.02
CA VAL A 130 9.97 -8.15 10.89
C VAL A 130 11.04 -7.74 11.91
N ALA A 131 12.02 -6.92 11.52
CA ALA A 131 13.02 -6.42 12.45
C ALA A 131 12.39 -5.48 13.50
N GLU A 132 11.46 -4.62 13.11
CA GLU A 132 10.76 -3.67 14.00
C GLU A 132 9.76 -4.37 14.93
N GLU A 133 8.92 -5.26 14.40
CA GLU A 133 7.85 -5.95 15.13
C GLU A 133 8.37 -7.08 16.03
N LEU A 134 9.38 -7.83 15.57
CA LEU A 134 9.81 -9.09 16.20
C LEU A 134 11.25 -9.07 16.71
N GLY A 135 12.05 -8.07 16.33
CA GLY A 135 13.45 -7.95 16.76
C GLY A 135 14.38 -9.03 16.22
N ILE A 136 14.05 -9.64 15.08
CA ILE A 136 14.86 -10.66 14.42
C ILE A 136 15.23 -10.24 12.99
N GLU A 137 16.38 -10.72 12.54
CA GLU A 137 16.85 -10.51 11.17
C GLU A 137 16.38 -11.65 10.28
N VAL A 138 15.81 -11.31 9.13
CA VAL A 138 15.35 -12.27 8.12
C VAL A 138 15.81 -11.86 6.73
N THR A 139 15.89 -12.82 5.82
CA THR A 139 16.03 -12.54 4.39
C THR A 139 14.72 -12.88 3.71
N ALA A 140 14.12 -11.91 3.04
CA ALA A 140 12.97 -12.18 2.20
C ALA A 140 13.39 -13.00 0.96
N GLY A 141 12.80 -14.18 0.79
CA GLY A 141 13.05 -15.14 -0.28
C GLY A 141 12.11 -14.98 -1.48
N GLU A 142 11.56 -16.08 -1.99
CA GLU A 142 10.62 -16.02 -3.11
C GLU A 142 9.34 -15.26 -2.76
N LEU A 143 8.76 -14.60 -3.77
CA LEU A 143 7.42 -14.02 -3.68
C LEU A 143 6.40 -15.16 -3.82
N ILE A 144 5.65 -15.42 -2.76
CA ILE A 144 4.70 -16.54 -2.66
C ILE A 144 3.31 -16.14 -3.12
N THR A 145 2.87 -14.92 -2.83
CA THR A 145 1.49 -14.49 -3.14
C THR A 145 1.45 -13.03 -3.54
N VAL A 146 0.61 -12.74 -4.54
CA VAL A 146 0.08 -11.41 -4.85
C VAL A 146 -1.42 -11.47 -4.67
N ASP A 147 -1.96 -10.76 -3.68
CA ASP A 147 -3.38 -10.77 -3.33
C ASP A 147 -3.98 -9.37 -3.44
N TRP A 148 -4.91 -9.17 -4.37
CA TRP A 148 -5.64 -7.91 -4.48
C TRP A 148 -6.78 -7.89 -3.46
N LEU A 149 -6.78 -6.86 -2.61
CA LEU A 149 -7.75 -6.66 -1.54
C LEU A 149 -8.74 -5.56 -1.94
N PRO A 150 -10.05 -5.85 -2.02
CA PRO A 150 -11.05 -4.83 -2.34
C PRO A 150 -11.20 -3.81 -1.19
N PRO A 151 -11.82 -2.64 -1.45
CA PRO A 151 -12.13 -1.67 -0.41
C PRO A 151 -12.94 -2.29 0.72
N TRP A 152 -12.58 -2.00 1.97
CA TRP A 152 -13.21 -2.60 3.14
C TRP A 152 -13.14 -1.67 4.36
N ALA A 153 -14.26 -1.56 5.09
CA ALA A 153 -14.36 -0.80 6.34
C ALA A 153 -13.75 0.62 6.30
N GLY A 154 -13.94 1.34 5.19
CA GLY A 154 -13.44 2.70 5.00
C GLY A 154 -12.02 2.79 4.41
N TRP A 155 -11.34 1.65 4.23
CA TRP A 155 -10.08 1.59 3.48
C TRP A 155 -10.34 1.44 1.99
N ASP A 156 -9.51 2.12 1.19
CA ASP A 156 -9.38 1.85 -0.24
C ASP A 156 -8.71 0.49 -0.49
N ASP A 157 -8.68 0.10 -1.78
CA ASP A 157 -8.08 -1.16 -2.21
C ASP A 157 -6.56 -1.21 -1.98
N ALA A 158 -6.03 -2.43 -1.94
CA ALA A 158 -4.61 -2.67 -1.76
C ALA A 158 -4.12 -3.89 -2.52
N CYS A 159 -2.81 -3.94 -2.76
CA CYS A 159 -2.11 -5.14 -3.20
C CYS A 159 -1.26 -5.67 -2.05
N LEU A 160 -1.45 -6.93 -1.67
CA LEU A 160 -0.65 -7.60 -0.66
C LEU A 160 0.36 -8.54 -1.34
N LEU A 161 1.62 -8.43 -0.95
CA LEU A 161 2.71 -9.27 -1.40
C LEU A 161 3.24 -10.08 -0.22
N MET A 162 3.23 -11.40 -0.34
CA MET A 162 3.73 -12.28 0.73
C MET A 162 5.02 -12.95 0.29
N PHE A 163 6.06 -12.86 1.12
CA PHE A 163 7.38 -13.44 0.85
C PHE A 163 7.65 -14.63 1.77
N ASP A 164 8.36 -15.62 1.26
CA ASP A 164 8.92 -16.69 2.09
C ASP A 164 10.07 -16.13 2.93
N LEU A 165 9.98 -16.26 4.25
CA LEU A 165 11.06 -15.89 5.18
C LEU A 165 11.86 -17.12 5.65
N GLY A 166 11.53 -18.29 5.12
CA GLY A 166 12.21 -19.54 5.40
C GLY A 166 11.68 -20.27 6.62
N VAL A 167 12.51 -21.18 7.12
CA VAL A 167 12.24 -22.03 8.27
C VAL A 167 13.25 -21.72 9.35
N VAL A 168 12.78 -21.44 10.56
CA VAL A 168 13.61 -21.16 11.73
C VAL A 168 13.34 -22.16 12.85
N PRO A 169 14.29 -22.40 13.77
CA PRO A 169 14.06 -23.23 14.96
C PRO A 169 12.83 -22.75 15.75
N ALA A 170 12.04 -23.68 16.29
CA ALA A 170 10.80 -23.34 17.00
C ALA A 170 11.05 -22.47 18.25
N ASP A 171 12.23 -22.58 18.87
CA ASP A 171 12.64 -21.79 20.04
C ASP A 171 13.05 -20.34 19.71
N THR A 172 13.14 -19.97 18.41
CA THR A 172 13.42 -18.60 17.96
C THR A 172 12.47 -17.58 18.58
N VAL A 173 11.22 -17.94 18.86
CA VAL A 173 10.25 -17.05 19.52
C VAL A 173 10.72 -16.57 20.90
N SER A 174 11.61 -17.32 21.57
CA SER A 174 12.16 -16.98 22.89
C SER A 174 13.17 -15.83 22.84
N SER A 175 13.78 -15.57 21.66
CA SER A 175 14.74 -14.49 21.47
C SER A 175 14.11 -13.23 20.85
N MET A 176 12.87 -13.31 20.37
CA MET A 176 12.14 -12.19 19.78
C MET A 176 11.91 -11.06 20.80
N ARG A 177 11.96 -9.82 20.31
CA ARG A 177 11.65 -8.61 21.06
C ARG A 177 10.45 -7.96 20.39
N LEU A 178 9.27 -8.22 20.96
CA LEU A 178 8.02 -7.78 20.37
C LEU A 178 7.82 -6.27 20.54
N GLU A 179 7.39 -5.58 19.48
CA GLU A 179 6.93 -4.19 19.58
C GLU A 179 5.60 -4.17 20.35
N PRO A 180 5.57 -3.62 21.59
CA PRO A 180 4.44 -3.84 22.50
C PRO A 180 3.20 -3.00 22.18
N ARG A 181 3.28 -2.01 21.30
CA ARG A 181 2.12 -1.25 20.85
C ARG A 181 1.34 -2.01 19.80
N GLU A 182 1.99 -2.87 19.02
CA GLU A 182 1.37 -3.59 17.91
C GLU A 182 1.19 -5.10 18.19
N ILE A 183 2.19 -5.73 18.80
CA ILE A 183 2.26 -7.19 18.97
C ILE A 183 2.18 -7.57 20.46
N ALA A 184 1.10 -8.24 20.84
CA ALA A 184 0.90 -8.75 22.19
C ALA A 184 1.63 -10.09 22.44
N ALA A 185 1.68 -10.95 21.42
CA ALA A 185 2.34 -12.26 21.48
C ALA A 185 2.55 -12.81 20.06
N VAL A 186 3.39 -13.84 19.94
CA VAL A 186 3.57 -14.63 18.71
C VAL A 186 3.32 -16.10 18.97
N HIS A 187 2.83 -16.80 17.95
CA HIS A 187 2.40 -18.20 18.06
C HIS A 187 2.78 -18.97 16.80
N TRP A 188 3.36 -20.15 16.97
CA TRP A 188 3.44 -21.14 15.89
C TRP A 188 2.07 -21.78 15.71
N ALA A 189 1.47 -21.60 14.55
CA ALA A 189 0.11 -22.03 14.26
C ALA A 189 0.06 -23.14 13.21
N ASP A 190 -0.62 -24.22 13.57
CA ASP A 190 -1.07 -25.24 12.62
C ASP A 190 -2.28 -24.74 11.81
N PRO A 191 -2.71 -25.47 10.76
CA PRO A 191 -3.85 -25.05 9.95
C PRO A 191 -5.16 -24.87 10.74
N GLN A 192 -5.36 -25.61 11.84
CA GLN A 192 -6.57 -25.49 12.65
C GLN A 192 -6.56 -24.18 13.44
N LEU A 193 -5.42 -23.83 14.04
CA LEU A 193 -5.24 -22.60 14.79
C LEU A 193 -5.30 -21.37 13.86
N VAL A 194 -4.70 -21.45 12.67
CA VAL A 194 -4.82 -20.41 11.63
C VAL A 194 -6.31 -20.12 11.35
N ARG A 195 -7.10 -21.15 11.06
CA ARG A 195 -8.54 -20.99 10.77
C ARG A 195 -9.35 -20.49 11.97
N ALA A 196 -8.91 -20.77 13.20
CA ALA A 196 -9.58 -20.33 14.42
C ALA A 196 -9.24 -18.88 14.84
N ARG A 197 -8.06 -18.37 14.47
CA ARG A 197 -7.54 -17.08 14.97
C ARG A 197 -7.38 -16.00 13.89
N CYS A 198 -7.21 -16.37 12.63
CA CYS A 198 -7.08 -15.43 11.55
C CYS A 198 -8.45 -15.11 10.91
N ARG A 199 -8.49 -13.99 10.18
CA ARG A 199 -9.62 -13.73 9.30
C ARG A 199 -9.75 -14.80 8.21
N PRO A 200 -10.96 -15.07 7.71
CA PRO A 200 -11.18 -16.06 6.66
C PRO A 200 -10.28 -15.88 5.43
N GLN A 201 -10.01 -14.65 5.00
CA GLN A 201 -9.17 -14.39 3.83
C GLN A 201 -7.69 -14.78 4.05
N VAL A 202 -7.18 -14.61 5.28
CA VAL A 202 -5.81 -15.00 5.63
C VAL A 202 -5.73 -16.53 5.72
N ALA A 203 -6.73 -17.17 6.33
CA ALA A 203 -6.81 -18.63 6.38
C ALA A 203 -6.94 -19.25 4.97
N ASP A 204 -7.88 -18.76 4.15
CA ASP A 204 -8.07 -19.22 2.76
C ASP A 204 -6.76 -19.08 1.96
N ARG A 205 -6.02 -17.95 2.11
CA ARG A 205 -4.72 -17.74 1.48
C ARG A 205 -3.67 -18.76 1.93
N LEU A 206 -3.51 -18.94 3.24
CA LEU A 206 -2.51 -19.86 3.78
C LEU A 206 -2.83 -21.32 3.43
N GLU A 207 -4.10 -21.71 3.37
CA GLU A 207 -4.55 -23.02 2.89
C GLU A 207 -4.14 -23.25 1.42
N LEU A 208 -4.32 -22.24 0.55
CA LEU A 208 -3.90 -22.31 -0.86
C LEU A 208 -2.38 -22.43 -1.00
N VAL A 209 -1.62 -21.67 -0.21
CA VAL A 209 -0.15 -21.75 -0.21
C VAL A 209 0.33 -23.12 0.29
N ALA A 210 -0.30 -23.65 1.33
CA ALA A 210 0.03 -24.98 1.88
C ALA A 210 -0.31 -26.12 0.91
N ALA A 211 -1.32 -25.95 0.05
CA ALA A 211 -1.64 -26.91 -1.01
C ALA A 211 -0.55 -26.98 -2.11
N GLY A 212 0.33 -25.98 -2.17
CA GLY A 212 1.44 -25.90 -3.11
C GLY A 212 1.03 -25.48 -4.52
N GLY A 213 1.99 -25.54 -5.44
CA GLY A 213 1.84 -25.10 -6.82
C GLY A 213 2.90 -24.08 -7.23
N PRO A 214 2.86 -23.61 -8.49
CA PRO A 214 3.78 -22.58 -8.96
C PRO A 214 3.46 -21.24 -8.30
N VAL A 215 4.50 -20.60 -7.78
CA VAL A 215 4.44 -19.26 -7.19
C VAL A 215 4.81 -18.18 -8.23
N PRO A 216 4.33 -16.93 -8.09
CA PRO A 216 3.41 -16.47 -7.05
C PRO A 216 1.95 -16.90 -7.31
N HIS A 217 1.21 -17.21 -6.24
CA HIS A 217 -0.24 -17.34 -6.29
C HIS A 217 -0.86 -15.96 -6.51
N PHE A 218 -1.64 -15.78 -7.58
CA PHE A 218 -2.41 -14.56 -7.81
C PHE A 218 -3.83 -14.73 -7.27
N LEU A 219 -4.19 -13.92 -6.26
CA LEU A 219 -5.42 -14.05 -5.48
C LEU A 219 -6.23 -12.75 -5.45
N HIS A 220 -7.53 -12.90 -5.20
CA HIS A 220 -8.48 -11.83 -4.96
C HIS A 220 -9.14 -12.05 -3.59
N SER A 221 -8.64 -11.35 -2.56
CA SER A 221 -9.09 -11.43 -1.17
C SER A 221 -9.01 -12.86 -0.61
N GLY A 222 -7.84 -13.47 -0.75
CA GLY A 222 -7.55 -14.82 -0.24
C GLY A 222 -8.05 -15.98 -1.12
N ARG A 223 -8.58 -15.70 -2.31
CA ARG A 223 -9.19 -16.72 -3.19
C ARG A 223 -8.62 -16.64 -4.60
N SER A 224 -8.50 -17.79 -5.28
CA SER A 224 -8.16 -17.78 -6.70
C SER A 224 -9.21 -16.99 -7.50
N PRO A 225 -8.80 -16.10 -8.42
CA PRO A 225 -9.74 -15.40 -9.29
C PRO A 225 -10.51 -16.41 -10.13
N ARG A 226 -11.79 -16.10 -10.40
CA ARG A 226 -12.66 -16.88 -11.28
C ARG A 226 -12.39 -16.58 -12.75
#